data_AF-A0A1H8H5S3-F1
#
_entry.id   AF-A0A1H8H5S3-F1
#
_cell.length_a   1.000
_cell.length_b   1.000
_cell.length_c   1.000
_cell.angle_alpha   90.00
_cell.angle_beta   90.00
_cell.angle_gamma   90.00
#
_symmetry.space_group_name_H-M   'P 1'
#
loop_
_entity.id
_entity.type
_entity.pdbx_description
1 polymer ?
#
loop_
_entity_poly.entity_id
_entity_poly.type
_entity_poly.pdbx_seq_one_letter_code
_entity_poly.pdbx_strand_id
1 'polypeptide(L)' 'DWIMWTAAMSSDLETFKKFIDPLYKYINETTSRVPISDWHHTDSGEWVGFKARSVIGGYWMKVLADKMLNNQ' A
#
# COMPACT_ATOMS: atom_id res chain seq x y z
N ASP A 1 1.03 -4.78 -2.93
CA ASP A 1 1.27 -4.79 -1.48
C ASP A 1 0.10 -5.49 -0.81
N TRP A 2 0.38 -6.42 0.11
CA TRP A 2 -0.63 -7.14 0.88
C TRP A 2 -1.41 -6.23 1.83
N ILE A 3 -0.79 -5.17 2.36
CA ILE A 3 -1.43 -4.21 3.26
C ILE A 3 -2.61 -3.53 2.55
N MET A 4 -2.44 -3.14 1.29
CA MET A 4 -3.52 -2.52 0.50
C MET A 4 -4.69 -3.46 0.22
N TRP A 5 -4.42 -4.76 0.05
CA TRP A 5 -5.46 -5.79 -0.06
C TRP A 5 -6.27 -5.93 1.23
N THR A 6 -5.58 -6.05 2.36
CA THR A 6 -6.24 -6.13 3.67
C THR A 6 -7.01 -4.85 3.97
N ALA A 7 -6.42 -3.69 3.70
CA ALA A 7 -7.06 -2.40 3.90
C ALA A 7 -8.36 -2.32 3.09
N ALA A 8 -8.37 -2.74 1.83
CA ALA A 8 -9.55 -2.69 0.97
C ALA A 8 -10.73 -3.55 1.47
N MET A 9 -10.49 -4.54 2.33
CA MET A 9 -11.52 -5.36 2.98
C MET A 9 -12.11 -4.70 4.25
N SER A 10 -11.62 -3.53 4.65
CA SER A 10 -12.16 -2.79 5.79
C SER A 10 -13.62 -2.39 5.55
N SER A 11 -14.45 -2.49 6.59
CA SER A 11 -15.88 -2.14 6.53
C SER A 11 -16.16 -0.64 6.37
N ASP A 12 -15.18 0.20 6.72
CA ASP A 12 -15.33 1.65 6.75
C ASP A 12 -14.03 2.37 6.37
N LEU A 13 -14.19 3.65 6.02
CA LEU A 13 -13.09 4.50 5.55
C LEU A 13 -12.08 4.82 6.65
N GLU A 14 -12.49 4.90 7.91
CA GLU A 14 -11.59 5.25 9.01
C GLU A 14 -10.65 4.08 9.33
N THR A 15 -11.16 2.85 9.32
CA THR A 15 -10.34 1.63 9.41
C THR A 15 -9.41 1.49 8.21
N PHE A 16 -9.89 1.78 6.99
CA PHE A 16 -9.04 1.82 5.79
C PHE A 16 -7.86 2.80 5.95
N LYS A 17 -8.13 4.04 6.40
CA LYS A 17 -7.12 5.07 6.63
C LYS A 17 -6.03 4.63 7.61
N LYS A 18 -6.39 3.95 8.70
CA LYS A 18 -5.41 3.45 9.68
C LYS A 18 -4.34 2.54 9.06
N PHE A 19 -4.67 1.77 8.02
CA PHE A 19 -3.70 0.93 7.33
C PHE A 19 -2.81 1.70 6.36
N ILE A 20 -3.37 2.71 5.68
CA ILE A 20 -2.70 3.42 4.58
C ILE A 20 -1.97 4.68 5.01
N ASP A 21 -2.34 5.31 6.13
CA ASP A 21 -1.62 6.46 6.68
C ASP A 21 -0.12 6.18 6.89
N PRO A 22 0.30 5.06 7.52
CA PRO A 22 1.74 4.75 7.64
C PRO A 22 2.39 4.43 6.29
N LEU A 23 1.64 3.85 5.35
CA LEU A 23 2.13 3.53 4.01
C LEU A 23 2.34 4.80 3.16
N TYR A 24 1.41 5.76 3.28
CA TYR A 24 1.53 7.09 2.70
C TYR A 24 2.74 7.81 3.26
N LYS A 25 2.92 7.78 4.59
CA LYS A 25 4.11 8.34 5.24
C LYS A 25 5.40 7.72 4.69
N TYR A 26 5.47 6.39 4.60
CA TYR A 26 6.62 5.68 4.01
C TYR A 26 6.93 6.17 2.60
N ILE A 27 5.93 6.21 1.70
CA ILE A 27 6.14 6.63 0.31
C ILE A 27 6.59 8.09 0.23
N ASN A 28 6.03 8.94 1.08
CA ASN A 28 6.31 10.37 1.07
C ASN A 28 7.68 10.72 1.65
N GLU A 29 8.15 9.96 2.65
CA GLU A 29 9.35 10.29 3.43
C GLU A 29 10.55 9.39 3.14
N THR A 30 10.38 8.25 2.45
CA THR A 30 11.49 7.31 2.21
C THR A 30 12.62 7.95 1.42
N THR A 31 13.85 7.75 1.90
CA THR A 31 15.08 8.14 1.21
C THR A 31 15.49 7.12 0.14
N SER A 32 14.86 5.93 0.16
CA SER A 32 15.19 4.85 -0.76
C SER A 32 14.75 5.19 -2.18
N ARG A 33 15.68 5.14 -3.13
CA ARG A 33 15.39 5.36 -4.57
C ARG A 33 14.89 4.10 -5.27
N VAL A 34 14.13 3.28 -4.55
CA VAL A 34 13.45 2.09 -5.08
C VAL A 34 11.94 2.38 -5.07
N PRO A 35 11.30 2.52 -6.25
CA PRO A 35 9.90 2.93 -6.33
C PRO A 35 8.96 1.84 -5.80
N ILE A 36 8.26 2.14 -4.70
CA ILE A 36 7.23 1.31 -4.06
C ILE A 36 7.71 -0.14 -3.87
N SER A 37 8.56 -0.32 -2.86
CA SER A 37 9.12 -1.62 -2.47
C SER A 37 8.06 -2.55 -1.90
N ASP A 38 8.24 -3.86 -2.12
CA ASP A 38 7.49 -4.92 -1.42
C ASP A 38 7.89 -5.02 0.06
N TRP A 39 9.16 -4.76 0.36
CA TRP A 39 9.70 -4.88 1.71
C TRP A 39 10.54 -3.66 2.07
N HIS A 40 10.19 -3.04 3.20
CA HIS A 40 10.87 -1.89 3.79
C HIS A 40 10.82 -2.00 5.33
N HIS A 41 11.75 -1.34 6.00
CA HIS A 41 11.74 -1.16 7.43
C HIS A 41 10.67 -0.15 7.83
N THR A 42 9.83 -0.47 8.83
CA THR A 42 8.71 0.40 9.23
C THR A 42 9.14 1.60 10.07
N ASP A 43 10.30 1.53 10.71
CA ASP A 43 10.89 2.58 11.53
C ASP A 43 11.71 3.59 10.71
N SER A 44 12.48 3.12 9.72
CA SER A 44 13.32 3.99 8.87
C SER A 44 12.74 4.27 7.47
N GLY A 45 11.80 3.47 7.00
CA GLY A 45 11.31 3.52 5.61
C GLY A 45 12.34 3.05 4.59
N GLU A 46 13.45 2.44 5.02
CA GLU A 46 14.50 1.97 4.11
C GLU A 46 14.09 0.67 3.42
N TRP A 47 14.37 0.59 2.12
CA TRP A 47 14.13 -0.58 1.29
C TRP A 47 14.93 -1.80 1.78
N VAL A 48 14.29 -2.97 1.81
CA VAL A 48 14.92 -4.24 2.16
C VAL A 48 14.63 -5.29 1.09
N GLY A 49 15.63 -5.64 0.28
CA GLY A 49 15.52 -6.75 -0.67
C GLY A 49 14.51 -6.53 -1.81
N PHE A 50 14.64 -7.31 -2.89
CA PHE A 50 13.83 -7.22 -4.12
C PHE A 50 13.89 -5.87 -4.85
N LYS A 51 14.60 -5.85 -5.99
CA LYS A 51 14.60 -4.73 -6.96
C LYS A 51 13.97 -5.17 -8.28
N ALA A 52 13.54 -4.18 -9.08
CA ALA A 52 12.84 -4.40 -10.36
C ALA A 52 11.52 -5.19 -10.25
N ARG A 53 10.86 -5.12 -9.08
CA ARG A 53 9.58 -5.81 -8.79
C ARG A 53 8.66 -4.87 -8.01
N SER A 54 8.25 -3.77 -8.63
CA SER A 54 7.38 -2.80 -7.95
C SER A 54 6.02 -3.41 -7.62
N VAL A 55 5.49 -3.08 -6.44
CA VAL A 55 4.17 -3.55 -5.99
C VAL A 55 3.07 -2.50 -6.16
N ILE A 56 3.32 -1.49 -7.01
CA ILE A 56 2.41 -0.38 -7.33
C ILE A 56 0.99 -0.82 -7.71
N GLY A 57 0.83 -1.96 -8.40
CA GLY A 57 -0.48 -2.49 -8.76
C GLY A 57 -1.37 -2.79 -7.54
N GLY A 58 -0.77 -3.15 -6.40
CA GLY A 58 -1.52 -3.38 -5.16
C GLY A 58 -2.15 -2.11 -4.58
N TYR A 59 -1.63 -0.92 -4.90
CA TYR A 59 -2.18 0.34 -4.42
C TYR A 59 -3.51 0.70 -5.08
N TRP A 60 -3.84 0.05 -6.20
CA TRP A 60 -5.13 0.18 -6.87
C TRP A 60 -6.22 -0.72 -6.29
N MET A 61 -5.94 -1.47 -5.21
CA MET A 61 -6.86 -2.49 -4.73
C MET A 61 -8.21 -1.96 -4.27
N LYS A 62 -8.22 -0.81 -3.59
CA LYS A 62 -9.48 -0.17 -3.18
C LYS A 62 -10.33 0.20 -4.41
N VAL A 63 -9.71 0.74 -5.46
CA VAL A 63 -10.40 1.09 -6.71
C VAL A 63 -10.98 -0.17 -7.39
N LEU A 64 -10.21 -1.26 -7.42
CA LEU A 64 -10.70 -2.54 -7.96
C LEU A 64 -11.89 -3.07 -7.16
N ALA A 65 -11.78 -3.10 -5.84
CA ALA A 65 -12.85 -3.57 -4.95
C ALA A 65 -14.14 -2.76 -5.13
N ASP A 66 -14.03 -1.42 -5.16
CA ASP A 66 -15.17 -0.53 -5.36
C ASP A 66 -15.81 -0.74 -6.74
N LYS A 67 -15.00 -0.93 -7.78
CA LYS A 67 -15.50 -1.23 -9.13
C LYS A 67 -16.21 -2.59 -9.19
N MET A 68 -15.74 -3.59 -8.44
CA MET A 68 -16.40 -4.90 -8.41
C MET A 68 -17.73 -4.86 -7.64
N LEU A 69 -17.81 -4.09 -6.54
CA LEU A 69 -19.04 -3.92 -5.77
C LEU A 69 -20.09 -3.06 -6.50
N ASN A 70 -19.66 -2.03 -7.24
CA ASN A 70 -20.57 -1.16 -8.00
C ASN A 70 -21.12 -1.80 -9.29
N ASN A 71 -20.54 -2.92 -9.74
CA ASN A 71 -21.01 -3.68 -10.91
C ASN A 71 -21.85 -4.91 -10.53
N GLN A 72 -22.24 -5.04 -9.25
CA GLN A 72 -23.24 -5.98 -8.75
C GLN A 72 -24.58 -5.27 -8.56
#